data_AF-A0A6N4VGQ6-F1
#
_entry.id   AF-A0A6N4VGQ6-F1
#
_cell.length_a   1.000
_cell.length_b   1.000
_cell.length_c   1.000
_cell.angle_alpha   90.00
_cell.angle_beta   90.00
_cell.angle_gamma   90.00
#
_symmetry.space_group_name_H-M   'P 1'
#
loop_
_entity.id
_entity.type
_entity.pdbx_description
1 polymer ?
#
loop_
_entity_poly.entity_id
_entity_poly.type
_entity_poly.pdbx_seq_one_letter_code
_entity_poly.pdbx_strand_id
1 'polypeptide(L)'
;MDNFDWLLQGFAEAATPTNLLYAVIGVLLGTAVGVLPGIGPAMTVALLLPITYNVSPSAAFIMFAGIFYGGMYGGSTTSILLNTPGESSSVITALEGNKMAKAGRAAQALATAAIG
;
A
#
# COMPACT_ATOMS: atom_id res chain seq x y z
N MET A 1 -5.54 -18.01 -31.18
CA MET A 1 -6.17 -17.21 -30.11
C MET A 1 -5.07 -16.99 -29.12
N ASP A 2 -4.33 -15.93 -29.39
CA ASP A 2 -2.90 -15.86 -29.13
C ASP A 2 -2.73 -15.26 -27.74
N ASN A 3 -1.71 -15.67 -26.97
CA ASN A 3 -1.51 -15.26 -25.56
C ASN A 3 -1.62 -13.73 -25.34
N PHE A 4 -1.38 -12.95 -26.39
CA PHE A 4 -1.57 -11.51 -26.44
C PHE A 4 -3.03 -11.07 -26.21
N ASP A 5 -4.01 -11.78 -26.78
CA ASP A 5 -5.43 -11.49 -26.61
C ASP A 5 -5.86 -11.67 -25.14
N TRP A 6 -5.39 -12.73 -24.49
CA TRP A 6 -5.64 -12.99 -23.07
C TRP A 6 -5.04 -11.91 -22.17
N LEU A 7 -3.84 -11.42 -22.50
CA LEU A 7 -3.19 -10.33 -21.77
C LEU A 7 -3.99 -9.02 -21.89
N LEU A 8 -4.39 -8.67 -23.12
CA LEU A 8 -5.21 -7.49 -23.40
C LEU A 8 -6.55 -7.56 -22.65
N GLN A 9 -7.18 -8.71 -22.62
CA GLN A 9 -8.44 -8.92 -21.91
C GLN A 9 -8.27 -8.75 -20.39
N GLY A 10 -7.15 -9.21 -19.82
CA GLY A 10 -6.81 -8.98 -18.41
C GLY A 10 -6.63 -7.49 -18.07
N PHE A 11 -5.94 -6.73 -18.93
CA PHE A 11 -5.84 -5.28 -18.75
C PHE A 11 -7.19 -4.57 -18.87
N ALA A 12 -8.03 -4.97 -19.83
CA ALA A 12 -9.37 -4.43 -19.98
C ALA A 12 -10.23 -4.67 -18.74
N GLU A 13 -10.18 -5.88 -18.18
CA GLU A 13 -10.87 -6.24 -16.94
C GLU A 13 -10.37 -5.42 -15.75
N ALA A 14 -9.05 -5.29 -15.58
CA ALA A 14 -8.45 -4.50 -14.49
C ALA A 14 -8.79 -3.00 -14.59
N ALA A 15 -8.92 -2.46 -15.79
CA ALA A 15 -9.27 -1.06 -16.05
C ALA A 15 -10.77 -0.75 -15.92
N THR A 16 -11.61 -1.74 -15.61
CA THR A 16 -13.04 -1.48 -15.38
C THR A 16 -13.24 -0.55 -14.18
N PRO A 17 -14.24 0.35 -14.22
CA PRO A 17 -14.50 1.29 -13.11
C PRO A 17 -14.71 0.59 -11.75
N THR A 18 -15.35 -0.57 -11.76
CA THR A 18 -15.57 -1.39 -10.56
C THR A 18 -14.25 -1.86 -9.94
N ASN A 19 -13.33 -2.39 -10.75
CA ASN A 19 -12.04 -2.86 -10.26
C ASN A 19 -11.14 -1.71 -9.82
N LEU A 20 -11.18 -0.58 -10.52
CA LEU A 20 -10.51 0.65 -10.07
C LEU A 20 -11.05 1.16 -8.73
N LEU A 21 -12.36 1.08 -8.49
CA LEU A 21 -12.95 1.42 -7.21
C LEU A 21 -12.44 0.50 -6.09
N TYR A 22 -12.35 -0.81 -6.33
CA TYR A 22 -11.75 -1.74 -5.37
C TYR A 22 -10.26 -1.46 -5.13
N ALA A 23 -9.51 -1.06 -6.14
CA ALA A 23 -8.12 -0.61 -5.99
C ALA A 23 -8.04 0.61 -5.06
N VAL A 24 -8.88 1.63 -5.28
CA VAL A 24 -8.94 2.84 -4.43
C VAL A 24 -9.29 2.48 -2.99
N ILE A 25 -10.33 1.66 -2.77
CA ILE A 25 -10.72 1.22 -1.44
C ILE A 25 -9.57 0.44 -0.78
N GLY A 26 -8.92 -0.46 -1.55
CA GLY A 26 -7.77 -1.21 -1.08
C GLY A 26 -6.62 -0.32 -0.63
N VAL A 27 -6.24 0.68 -1.43
CA VAL A 27 -5.19 1.65 -1.08
C VAL A 27 -5.56 2.45 0.16
N LEU A 28 -6.79 2.96 0.26
CA LEU A 28 -7.25 3.73 1.41
C LEU A 28 -7.21 2.91 2.71
N LEU A 29 -7.73 1.68 2.68
CA LEU A 29 -7.68 0.77 3.83
C LEU A 29 -6.25 0.36 4.18
N GLY A 30 -5.45 0.04 3.17
CA GLY A 30 -4.04 -0.30 3.31
C GLY A 30 -3.26 0.83 3.99
N THR A 31 -3.44 2.07 3.54
CA THR A 31 -2.78 3.24 4.15
C THR A 31 -3.30 3.50 5.57
N ALA A 32 -4.62 3.42 5.80
CA ALA A 32 -5.19 3.64 7.12
C ALA A 32 -4.64 2.66 8.16
N VAL A 33 -4.55 1.37 7.81
CA VAL A 33 -4.00 0.34 8.69
C VAL A 33 -2.47 0.40 8.75
N GLY A 34 -1.80 0.68 7.62
CA GLY A 34 -0.34 0.73 7.55
C GLY A 34 0.28 1.87 8.36
N VAL A 35 -0.47 2.93 8.65
CA VAL A 35 -0.04 3.99 9.59
C VAL A 35 0.04 3.48 11.05
N LEU A 36 -0.51 2.30 11.37
CA LEU A 36 -0.36 1.75 12.71
C LEU A 36 1.10 1.31 12.95
N PRO A 37 1.74 1.76 14.05
CA PRO A 37 3.14 1.44 14.34
C PRO A 37 3.34 -0.07 14.55
N GLY A 38 4.42 -0.59 13.96
CA GLY A 38 4.77 -2.01 14.10
C GLY A 38 4.00 -2.97 13.18
N ILE A 39 3.15 -2.46 12.28
CA ILE A 39 2.40 -3.28 11.32
C ILE A 39 2.99 -3.10 9.92
N GLY A 40 3.45 -4.21 9.34
CA GLY A 40 3.94 -4.24 7.97
C GLY A 40 2.86 -4.45 6.90
N PRO A 41 3.14 -4.15 5.63
CA PRO A 41 2.30 -4.49 4.47
C PRO A 41 1.74 -5.92 4.48
N ALA A 42 2.58 -6.93 4.74
CA ALA A 42 2.13 -8.32 4.74
C ALA A 42 1.09 -8.59 5.84
N MET A 43 1.31 -8.04 7.03
CA MET A 43 0.37 -8.12 8.14
C MET A 43 -0.92 -7.35 7.84
N THR A 44 -0.80 -6.19 7.18
CA THR A 44 -1.96 -5.38 6.75
C THR A 44 -2.86 -6.15 5.79
N VAL A 45 -2.27 -6.82 4.79
CA VAL A 45 -3.01 -7.70 3.87
C VAL A 45 -3.69 -8.84 4.63
N ALA A 46 -2.99 -9.50 5.56
CA ALA A 46 -3.55 -10.58 6.35
C ALA A 46 -4.73 -10.14 7.23
N LEU A 47 -4.64 -8.95 7.85
CA LEU A 47 -5.70 -8.38 8.69
C LEU A 47 -6.95 -8.00 7.88
N LEU A 48 -6.76 -7.53 6.64
CA LEU A 48 -7.84 -7.09 5.78
C LEU A 48 -8.38 -8.18 4.83
N LEU A 49 -7.76 -9.37 4.84
CA LEU A 49 -8.17 -10.55 4.07
C LEU A 49 -9.69 -10.83 4.17
N PRO A 50 -10.33 -10.80 5.36
CA PRO A 50 -11.75 -11.13 5.48
C PRO A 50 -12.69 -10.23 4.67
N ILE A 51 -12.28 -8.99 4.38
CA ILE A 51 -13.08 -8.03 3.60
C ILE A 51 -13.23 -8.50 2.14
N THR A 52 -12.30 -9.33 1.67
CA THR A 52 -12.28 -9.81 0.28
C THR A 52 -13.08 -11.09 0.04
N TYR A 53 -13.64 -11.72 1.07
CA TYR A 53 -14.33 -13.01 0.91
C TYR A 53 -15.62 -12.95 0.09
N ASN A 54 -16.25 -11.77 0.01
CA ASN A 54 -17.52 -11.57 -0.70
C ASN A 54 -17.35 -10.90 -2.07
N VAL A 55 -16.12 -10.71 -2.55
CA VAL A 55 -15.84 -10.10 -3.86
C VAL A 55 -15.31 -11.12 -4.85
N SER A 56 -15.50 -10.85 -6.15
CA SER A 56 -14.98 -11.69 -7.22
C SER A 56 -13.45 -11.84 -7.10
N PRO A 57 -12.87 -12.98 -7.50
CA PRO A 57 -11.43 -13.21 -7.40
C PRO A 57 -10.56 -12.12 -8.04
N SER A 58 -10.95 -11.60 -9.21
CA SER A 58 -10.25 -10.49 -9.90
C SER A 58 -10.20 -9.23 -9.04
N ALA A 59 -11.36 -8.75 -8.59
CA ALA A 59 -11.49 -7.61 -7.68
C ALA A 59 -10.72 -7.81 -6.37
N ALA A 60 -10.74 -9.02 -5.79
CA ALA A 60 -10.02 -9.35 -4.57
C ALA A 60 -8.50 -9.18 -4.73
N PHE A 61 -7.92 -9.70 -5.81
CA PHE A 61 -6.48 -9.52 -6.08
C PHE A 61 -6.11 -8.06 -6.32
N ILE A 62 -6.95 -7.30 -7.01
CA ILE A 62 -6.75 -5.86 -7.24
C ILE A 62 -6.80 -5.09 -5.91
N MET A 63 -7.76 -5.45 -5.04
CA MET A 63 -7.86 -4.88 -3.70
C MET A 63 -6.65 -5.24 -2.84
N PHE A 64 -6.14 -6.47 -2.89
CA PHE A 64 -4.91 -6.88 -2.19
C PHE A 64 -3.70 -6.09 -2.64
N ALA A 65 -3.53 -5.88 -3.95
CA ALA A 65 -2.47 -5.02 -4.46
C ALA A 65 -2.59 -3.60 -3.89
N GLY A 66 -3.81 -3.04 -3.88
CA GLY A 66 -4.08 -1.75 -3.25
C GLY A 66 -3.72 -1.72 -1.77
N ILE A 67 -4.15 -2.71 -1.00
CA ILE A 67 -3.86 -2.84 0.44
C ILE A 67 -2.35 -2.92 0.69
N PHE A 68 -1.65 -3.73 -0.10
CA PHE A 68 -0.21 -3.93 0.04
C PHE A 68 0.55 -2.62 -0.18
N TYR A 69 0.33 -1.94 -1.32
CA TYR A 69 1.02 -0.68 -1.63
C TYR A 69 0.58 0.47 -0.72
N GLY A 70 -0.71 0.53 -0.38
CA GLY A 70 -1.22 1.48 0.61
C GLY A 70 -0.56 1.29 1.98
N GLY A 71 -0.39 0.04 2.41
CA GLY A 71 0.30 -0.34 3.64
C GLY A 71 1.79 0.00 3.64
N MET A 72 2.48 -0.17 2.49
CA MET A 72 3.88 0.26 2.35
C MET A 72 4.01 1.77 2.58
N TYR A 73 3.15 2.57 1.96
CA TYR A 73 3.16 4.02 2.14
C TYR A 73 2.77 4.42 3.58
N GLY A 74 1.73 3.81 4.15
CA GLY A 74 1.34 4.04 5.55
C GLY A 74 2.47 3.72 6.54
N GLY A 75 3.16 2.60 6.35
CA GLY A 75 4.28 2.18 7.19
C GLY A 75 5.49 3.12 7.10
N SER A 76 5.73 3.69 5.91
CA SER A 76 6.74 4.74 5.73
C SER A 76 6.37 6.02 6.50
N THR A 77 5.08 6.36 6.55
CA THR A 77 4.60 7.54 7.27
C THR A 77 4.90 7.43 8.77
N THR A 78 4.62 6.27 9.36
CA THR A 78 4.88 6.04 10.78
C THR A 78 6.36 5.86 11.10
N SER A 79 7.13 5.27 10.20
CA SER A 79 8.59 5.26 10.28
C SER A 79 9.17 6.67 10.31
N ILE A 80 8.74 7.54 9.39
CA ILE A 80 9.23 8.91 9.26
C ILE A 80 8.80 9.77 10.44
N LEU A 81 7.51 9.78 10.78
CA LEU A 81 6.98 10.70 11.78
C LEU A 81 7.23 10.25 13.21
N LEU A 82 7.17 8.94 13.48
CA LEU A 82 7.21 8.37 14.83
C LEU A 82 8.46 7.53 15.10
N ASN A 83 9.39 7.39 14.14
CA ASN A 83 10.59 6.56 14.28
C ASN A 83 10.30 5.11 14.71
N THR A 84 9.15 4.57 14.32
CA THR A 84 8.69 3.24 14.72
C THR A 84 8.44 2.40 13.47
N PRO A 85 9.46 1.68 12.96
CA PRO A 85 9.33 0.91 11.73
C PRO A 85 8.40 -0.30 11.90
N GLY A 86 7.58 -0.56 10.88
CA GLY A 86 6.70 -1.73 10.81
C GLY A 86 7.38 -2.97 10.21
N GLU A 87 8.45 -2.77 9.41
CA GLU A 87 9.24 -3.85 8.80
C GLU A 87 10.73 -3.52 8.79
N SER A 88 11.57 -4.56 8.71
CA SER A 88 13.04 -4.43 8.69
C SER A 88 13.55 -3.57 7.51
N SER A 89 12.86 -3.62 6.38
CA SER A 89 13.16 -2.80 5.18
C SER A 89 13.03 -1.29 5.44
N SER A 90 12.18 -0.89 6.39
CA SER A 90 11.87 0.51 6.70
C SER A 90 12.72 1.12 7.81
N VAL A 91 13.69 0.38 8.36
CA VAL A 91 14.55 0.87 9.46
C VAL A 91 15.38 2.08 9.04
N ILE A 92 15.96 2.07 7.84
CA ILE A 92 16.72 3.22 7.33
C ILE A 92 15.80 4.43 7.09
N THR A 93 14.58 4.19 6.59
CA THR A 93 13.54 5.22 6.45
C THR A 93 13.15 5.82 7.79
N ALA A 94 13.04 5.03 8.85
CA ALA A 94 12.79 5.52 10.19
C ALA A 94 13.95 6.41 10.68
N LEU A 95 15.19 5.96 10.53
CA LEU A 95 16.37 6.71 10.99
C LEU A 95 16.56 8.04 10.26
N GLU A 96 16.65 8.01 8.93
CA GLU A 96 16.95 9.20 8.13
C GLU A 96 15.71 10.07 7.90
N GLY A 97 14.57 9.44 7.63
CA GLY A 97 13.30 10.13 7.46
C GLY A 97 12.86 10.86 8.72
N ASN A 98 13.03 10.26 9.91
CA ASN A 98 12.71 10.93 11.17
C ASN A 98 13.66 12.09 11.49
N LYS A 99 14.94 11.98 11.15
CA LYS A 99 15.88 13.12 11.24
C LYS A 99 15.40 14.27 10.35
N MET A 100 14.98 13.99 9.11
CA MET A 100 14.43 15.02 8.23
C MET A 100 13.13 15.61 8.78
N ALA A 101 12.22 14.78 9.31
CA ALA A 101 10.98 15.25 9.92
C ALA A 101 11.23 16.18 11.11
N LYS A 102 12.16 15.82 12.00
CA LYS A 102 12.60 16.66 13.13
C LYS A 102 13.26 17.97 12.69
N ALA A 103 13.89 17.99 11.52
CA ALA A 103 14.43 19.21 10.91
C ALA A 103 13.37 20.06 10.17
N GLY A 104 12.08 19.77 10.35
CA GLY A 104 10.98 20.49 9.70
C GLY A 104 10.73 20.09 8.23
N ARG A 105 11.39 19.02 7.75
CA ARG A 105 11.31 18.54 6.36
C ARG A 105 10.46 17.27 6.21
N ALA A 106 9.41 17.15 7.02
CA ALA A 106 8.55 15.96 7.04
C ALA A 106 7.83 15.73 5.69
N ALA A 107 7.32 16.80 5.07
CA ALA A 107 6.63 16.69 3.79
C ALA A 107 7.56 16.17 2.68
N GLN A 108 8.81 16.63 2.63
CA GLN A 108 9.80 16.13 1.68
C GLN A 108 10.15 14.67 1.96
N ALA A 109 10.28 14.27 3.23
CA ALA A 109 10.53 12.87 3.60
C ALA A 109 9.39 11.95 3.13
N LEU A 110 8.14 12.34 3.37
CA LEU A 110 6.95 11.59 2.97
C LEU A 110 6.83 11.53 1.45
N ALA A 111 7.07 12.65 0.74
CA ALA A 111 7.02 12.68 -0.72
C ALA A 111 8.09 11.76 -1.34
N THR A 112 9.32 11.76 -0.81
CA THR A 112 10.36 10.84 -1.27
C THR A 112 9.98 9.40 -1.01
N ALA A 113 9.35 9.07 0.13
CA ALA A 113 8.89 7.71 0.40
C ALA A 113 7.68 7.27 -0.45
N ALA A 114 6.88 8.22 -0.92
CA ALA A 114 5.74 7.95 -1.80
C ALA A 114 6.14 7.74 -3.26
N ILE A 115 7.14 8.49 -3.73
CA ILE A 115 7.51 8.59 -5.16
C ILE A 115 8.80 7.82 -5.49
N GLY A 116 9.73 7.75 -4.54
CA GLY A 116 11.10 7.26 -4.75
C GLY A 116 11.31 5.78 -4.45
#